data_AF-A0A8S0HAJ0-F1
#
_entry.id   AF-A0A8S0HAJ0-F1
#
_cell.length_a   1.000
_cell.length_b   1.000
_cell.length_c   1.000
_cell.angle_alpha   90.00
_cell.angle_beta   90.00
_cell.angle_gamma   90.00
#
_symmetry.space_group_name_H-M   'P 1'
#
loop_
_entity.id
_entity.type
_entity.pdbx_description
1 polymer ?
#
loop_
_entity_poly.entity_id
_entity_poly.type
_entity_poly.pdbx_seq_one_letter_code
_entity_poly.pdbx_strand_id
1 'polypeptide(L)'
;MKALDLPRYCQTQSAPDTLPLTLMAEALADVDPNGVKDDQRLADSAIPLEAPYAAKAADVFWTGAVPDKDSALIIALEEPLSVLNDLGAQLAADQAAYQQWQEQHEHKIQIAQTVETLCGASIDPAKLPASVRGDAEKTREYQRDLDDCFRQRQADATIAVLGSMNRGGFTPVQTGAIEKEHAFKKKYGTVPSNADYEAWSARGKWRREIDLDGAHAYIQAHQKNGETLLGNVRNSQLDFQTWAVHIGTEPLKLFIDTGNPKTLHYLQMLMADLLLIYGQDALASAWLAKQDTKATSLFGLVRYGFSAGLKEALNKQADLLLNGLGDLTNLSSRAGELNSALNHDGFADKAWMRELKQPVKDTFKALRELASKEGKNAAQAILLALIPSDSRLAMGKQPNLVALMRNLLIGHVLINSAERAVIDAEVGKRLRTWKREWLLLNVQLKKISRRWVYPDKYGVRKQLAHSVEALQKKLRIHALKAPGILDYQNNKYAELMRKEIYSFAQSGVDVAKGWGAKVKAWNMKWGANAGAITWGVVMLNFINTALI
;
A
#
# COMPACT_ATOMS: atom_id res chain seq x y z
N MET A 1 -12.84 28.70 17.01
CA MET A 1 -12.92 28.98 18.46
C MET A 1 -14.35 28.71 18.91
N LYS A 2 -14.55 27.91 19.95
CA LYS A 2 -15.87 27.73 20.58
C LYS A 2 -16.14 28.97 21.45
N ALA A 3 -17.31 29.59 21.29
CA ALA A 3 -17.68 30.76 22.08
C ALA A 3 -18.25 30.30 23.43
N LEU A 4 -17.71 30.81 24.53
CA LEU A 4 -18.20 30.56 25.87
C LEU A 4 -18.88 31.83 26.41
N ASP A 5 -20.17 31.72 26.75
CA ASP A 5 -20.91 32.76 27.46
C ASP A 5 -20.54 32.68 28.94
N LEU A 6 -19.54 33.48 29.34
CA LEU A 6 -19.05 33.52 30.72
C LEU A 6 -20.15 33.88 31.74
N PRO A 7 -20.98 34.92 31.53
CA PRO A 7 -22.11 35.21 32.43
C PRO A 7 -23.04 34.02 32.64
N ARG A 8 -23.42 33.31 31.56
CA ARG A 8 -24.28 32.13 31.66
C ARG A 8 -23.57 30.98 32.37
N TYR A 9 -22.31 30.71 32.01
CA TYR A 9 -21.54 29.64 32.63
C TYR A 9 -21.33 29.87 34.13
N CYS A 10 -21.04 31.10 34.57
CA CYS A 10 -20.92 31.41 35.99
C CYS A 10 -22.21 31.14 36.80
N GLN A 11 -23.38 31.17 36.15
CA GLN A 11 -24.65 30.86 36.78
C GLN A 11 -25.01 29.36 36.72
N THR A 12 -24.70 28.69 35.62
CA THR A 12 -25.13 27.31 35.35
C THR A 12 -24.06 26.25 35.58
N GLN A 13 -22.79 26.66 35.65
CA GLN A 13 -21.59 25.82 35.57
C GLN A 13 -21.64 24.80 34.41
N SER A 14 -22.36 25.14 33.35
CA SER A 14 -22.67 24.22 32.26
C SER A 14 -22.64 24.94 30.92
N ALA A 15 -21.75 24.50 30.05
CA ALA A 15 -21.70 24.85 28.63
C ALA A 15 -21.22 23.64 27.81
N PRO A 16 -21.52 23.57 26.50
CA PRO A 16 -21.03 22.50 25.64
C PRO A 16 -19.50 22.35 25.73
N ASP A 17 -19.02 21.11 25.81
CA ASP A 17 -17.59 20.75 25.85
C ASP A 17 -16.80 21.34 27.03
N THR A 18 -17.51 21.72 28.09
CA THR A 18 -16.92 22.19 29.36
C THR A 18 -17.34 21.30 30.50
N LEU A 19 -16.47 21.19 31.51
CA LEU A 19 -16.71 20.45 32.74
C LEU A 19 -16.17 21.24 33.93
N PRO A 20 -16.88 21.33 35.07
CA PRO A 20 -16.28 21.81 36.31
C PRO A 20 -15.00 21.05 36.66
N LEU A 21 -13.96 21.74 37.13
CA LEU A 21 -12.68 21.10 37.50
C LEU A 21 -12.86 20.00 38.55
N THR A 22 -13.85 20.13 39.42
CA THR A 22 -14.18 19.15 40.46
C THR A 22 -14.63 17.79 39.91
N LEU A 23 -15.10 17.74 38.67
CA LEU A 23 -15.55 16.50 38.01
C LEU A 23 -14.49 15.90 37.09
N MET A 24 -13.27 16.46 37.05
CA MET A 24 -12.19 16.04 36.15
C MET A 24 -11.93 14.53 36.19
N ALA A 25 -11.86 13.97 37.39
CA ALA A 25 -11.59 12.56 37.61
C ALA A 25 -12.73 11.62 37.19
N GLU A 26 -13.94 12.14 37.02
CA GLU A 26 -15.06 11.37 36.48
C GLU A 26 -15.00 11.29 34.95
N ALA A 27 -14.32 12.26 34.31
CA ALA A 27 -14.27 12.41 32.86
C ALA A 27 -12.95 11.95 32.23
N LEU A 28 -11.85 11.89 32.99
CA LEU A 28 -10.52 11.53 32.53
C LEU A 28 -10.04 10.25 33.21
N ALA A 29 -9.77 9.21 32.41
CA ALA A 29 -9.41 7.88 32.91
C ALA A 29 -8.04 7.83 33.61
N ASP A 30 -7.21 8.84 33.38
CA ASP A 30 -5.86 9.04 33.92
C ASP A 30 -5.84 10.01 35.11
N VAL A 31 -7.01 10.45 35.61
CA VAL A 31 -7.13 11.33 36.78
C VAL A 31 -7.91 10.63 37.89
N ASP A 32 -7.27 10.43 39.04
CA ASP A 32 -7.90 9.78 40.18
C ASP A 32 -8.92 10.70 40.90
N PRO A 33 -10.08 10.17 41.33
CA PRO A 33 -11.12 10.95 42.01
C PRO A 33 -10.80 11.30 43.46
N ASN A 34 -9.80 10.62 44.02
CA ASN A 34 -9.39 10.85 45.40
C ASN A 34 -8.12 11.70 45.42
N GLY A 35 -7.98 12.52 46.45
CA GLY A 35 -6.73 13.23 46.70
C GLY A 35 -5.56 12.24 46.76
N VAL A 36 -4.45 12.63 46.12
CA VAL A 36 -3.19 11.90 46.12
C VAL A 36 -2.82 11.50 47.55
N LYS A 37 -2.65 10.20 47.79
CA LYS A 37 -2.22 9.67 49.09
C LYS A 37 -0.73 9.40 49.02
N ASP A 38 0.04 10.16 49.81
CA ASP A 38 1.47 9.88 49.99
C ASP A 38 1.66 8.58 50.78
N ASP A 39 1.74 7.47 50.05
CA ASP A 39 2.03 6.13 50.57
C ASP A 39 3.48 5.69 50.29
N GLN A 40 4.33 6.64 49.84
CA GLN A 40 5.74 6.45 49.50
C GLN A 40 6.01 5.42 48.39
N ARG A 41 4.99 4.99 47.63
CA ARG A 41 5.20 4.12 46.47
C ARG A 41 5.61 4.94 45.25
N LEU A 42 6.59 4.41 44.51
CA LEU A 42 7.12 5.01 43.28
C LEU A 42 6.12 4.98 42.09
N ALA A 43 4.90 4.50 42.31
CA ALA A 43 3.86 4.32 41.29
C ALA A 43 2.99 5.57 41.09
N ASP A 44 3.06 6.55 41.99
CA ASP A 44 2.25 7.76 41.93
C ASP A 44 3.13 8.95 41.53
N SER A 45 3.03 9.33 40.26
CA SER A 45 3.79 10.43 39.65
C SER A 45 3.26 11.81 40.06
N ALA A 46 2.16 11.90 40.80
CA ALA A 46 1.54 13.16 41.20
C ALA A 46 2.09 13.73 42.53
N ILE A 47 2.92 12.99 43.27
CA ILE A 47 3.53 13.44 44.54
C ILE A 47 4.90 14.07 44.25
N PRO A 48 5.13 15.35 44.57
CA PRO A 48 6.46 15.93 44.52
C PRO A 48 7.38 15.23 45.53
N LEU A 49 8.34 14.46 45.05
CA LEU A 49 9.38 13.86 45.89
C LEU A 49 10.21 14.97 46.57
N GLU A 50 10.41 14.88 47.88
CA GLU A 50 11.38 15.75 48.57
C GLU A 50 12.79 15.50 48.00
N ALA A 51 13.52 16.59 47.72
CA ALA A 51 14.87 16.53 47.14
C ALA A 51 15.82 15.67 48.02
N PRO A 52 16.75 14.89 47.42
CA PRO A 52 17.37 15.11 46.10
C PRO A 52 16.86 14.20 44.97
N TYR A 53 15.77 13.43 45.16
CA TYR A 53 15.36 12.40 44.20
C TYR A 53 14.29 12.83 43.16
N ALA A 54 13.91 14.10 43.14
CA ALA A 54 12.73 14.62 42.43
C ALA A 54 12.73 14.57 40.89
N ALA A 55 13.80 14.11 40.22
CA ALA A 55 13.98 14.37 38.78
C ALA A 55 14.14 13.15 37.87
N LYS A 56 13.95 11.90 38.33
CA LYS A 56 14.34 10.73 37.51
C LYS A 56 13.31 9.61 37.30
N ALA A 57 12.10 9.69 37.86
CA ALA A 57 11.15 8.57 37.76
C ALA A 57 9.69 8.93 37.43
N ALA A 58 9.30 10.20 37.40
CA ALA A 58 7.92 10.60 37.12
C ALA A 58 7.81 11.29 35.76
N ASP A 59 6.93 10.79 34.90
CA ASP A 59 6.54 11.40 33.61
C ASP A 59 5.61 12.63 33.80
N VAL A 60 5.38 13.07 35.03
CA VAL A 60 4.46 14.18 35.37
C VAL A 60 5.24 15.36 35.92
N PHE A 61 5.05 16.53 35.30
CA PHE A 61 5.57 17.80 35.77
C PHE A 61 4.49 18.57 36.53
N TRP A 62 4.71 18.81 37.82
CA TRP A 62 3.85 19.72 38.58
C TRP A 62 4.10 21.17 38.15
N THR A 63 3.17 21.76 37.40
CA THR A 63 3.31 23.12 36.86
C THR A 63 2.64 24.20 37.73
N GLY A 64 1.80 23.82 38.68
CA GLY A 64 1.14 24.75 39.62
C GLY A 64 -0.16 24.20 40.23
N ALA A 65 -0.81 25.00 41.05
CA ALA A 65 -2.13 24.72 41.63
C ALA A 65 -3.16 25.71 41.08
N VAL A 66 -4.40 25.26 40.87
CA VAL A 66 -5.53 26.13 40.48
C VAL A 66 -6.03 26.86 41.75
N PRO A 67 -5.92 28.21 41.84
CA PRO A 67 -6.22 28.94 43.08
C PRO A 67 -7.69 28.88 43.51
N ASP A 68 -8.62 28.86 42.54
CA ASP A 68 -10.06 28.73 42.76
C ASP A 68 -10.57 27.53 41.96
N LYS A 69 -10.67 26.38 42.61
CA LYS A 69 -11.07 25.12 41.98
C LYS A 69 -12.57 25.07 41.70
N ASP A 70 -13.37 25.82 42.46
CA ASP A 70 -14.84 25.76 42.41
C ASP A 70 -15.39 26.63 41.28
N SER A 71 -14.66 27.67 40.88
CA SER A 71 -14.97 28.50 39.71
C SER A 71 -14.16 28.15 38.46
N ALA A 72 -13.23 27.20 38.57
CA ALA A 72 -12.42 26.74 37.45
C ALA A 72 -13.20 25.78 36.54
N LEU A 73 -12.94 25.89 35.24
CA LEU A 73 -13.55 25.04 34.23
C LEU A 73 -12.48 24.38 33.36
N ILE A 74 -12.77 23.14 32.97
CA ILE A 74 -12.02 22.37 31.99
C ILE A 74 -12.71 22.56 30.65
N ILE A 75 -11.93 22.84 29.61
CA ILE A 75 -12.38 22.83 28.22
C ILE A 75 -11.70 21.66 27.55
N ALA A 76 -12.49 20.73 27.01
CA ALA A 76 -11.94 19.71 26.11
C ALA A 76 -11.59 20.39 24.79
N LEU A 77 -10.29 20.54 24.52
CA LEU A 77 -9.82 20.95 23.20
C LEU A 77 -9.85 19.73 22.30
N GLU A 78 -10.61 19.80 21.21
CA GLU A 78 -10.46 18.85 20.14
C GLU A 78 -9.06 19.04 19.54
N GLU A 79 -8.21 18.02 19.67
CA GLU A 79 -6.92 17.94 18.99
C GLU A 79 -6.94 16.80 17.96
N PRO A 80 -7.58 17.01 16.79
CA PRO A 80 -7.79 15.94 15.81
C PRO A 80 -6.49 15.36 15.28
N LEU A 81 -5.41 16.15 15.29
CA LEU A 81 -4.09 15.75 14.81
C LEU A 81 -3.43 14.73 15.75
N SER A 82 -3.62 14.85 17.06
CA SER A 82 -3.12 13.87 18.04
C SER A 82 -3.89 12.56 17.94
N VAL A 83 -5.23 12.62 17.83
CA VAL A 83 -6.05 11.42 17.58
C VAL A 83 -5.62 10.71 16.30
N LEU A 84 -5.39 11.46 15.22
CA LEU A 84 -4.91 10.89 13.96
C LEU A 84 -3.50 10.28 14.10
N ASN A 85 -2.64 10.87 14.94
CA ASN A 85 -1.32 10.35 15.24
C ASN A 85 -1.39 9.02 16.00
N ASP A 86 -2.25 8.93 17.01
CA ASP A 86 -2.46 7.71 17.81
C ASP A 86 -3.02 6.57 16.96
N LEU A 87 -3.98 6.87 16.08
CA LEU A 87 -4.49 5.91 15.10
C LEU A 87 -3.38 5.46 14.12
N GLY A 88 -2.48 6.36 13.76
CA GLY A 88 -1.26 6.03 13.01
C GLY A 88 -0.37 5.04 13.77
N ALA A 89 -0.10 5.29 15.05
CA ALA A 89 0.69 4.40 15.88
C ALA A 89 0.05 3.01 16.05
N GLN A 90 -1.28 2.96 16.25
CA GLN A 90 -2.04 1.71 16.30
C GLN A 90 -1.94 0.94 14.98
N LEU A 91 -2.13 1.62 13.85
CA LEU A 91 -1.99 1.01 12.53
C LEU A 91 -0.57 0.46 12.31
N ALA A 92 0.46 1.19 12.72
CA ALA A 92 1.85 0.73 12.63
C ALA A 92 2.09 -0.56 13.44
N ALA A 93 1.51 -0.65 14.64
CA ALA A 93 1.61 -1.84 15.49
C ALA A 93 0.90 -3.06 14.85
N ASP A 94 -0.32 -2.86 14.35
CA ASP A 94 -1.06 -3.93 13.66
C ASP A 94 -0.33 -4.40 12.39
N GLN A 95 0.22 -3.46 11.61
CA GLN A 95 1.02 -3.77 10.43
C GLN A 95 2.29 -4.55 10.79
N ALA A 96 2.99 -4.15 11.85
CA ALA A 96 4.19 -4.86 12.31
C ALA A 96 3.88 -6.29 12.74
N ALA A 97 2.80 -6.49 13.50
CA ALA A 97 2.36 -7.83 13.90
C ALA A 97 2.01 -8.71 12.69
N TYR A 98 1.29 -8.14 11.71
CA TYR A 98 0.97 -8.87 10.48
C TYR A 98 2.23 -9.18 9.64
N GLN A 99 3.15 -8.23 9.49
CA GLN A 99 4.41 -8.43 8.77
C GLN A 99 5.26 -9.53 9.41
N GLN A 100 5.37 -9.55 10.74
CA GLN A 100 6.07 -10.61 11.46
C GLN A 100 5.45 -11.99 11.19
N TRP A 101 4.12 -12.08 11.18
CA TRP A 101 3.43 -13.31 10.81
C TRP A 101 3.71 -13.69 9.34
N GLN A 102 3.74 -12.72 8.43
CA GLN A 102 4.02 -12.97 7.01
C GLN A 102 5.42 -13.55 6.82
N GLU A 103 6.44 -12.96 7.44
CA GLU A 103 7.83 -13.42 7.37
C GLU A 103 7.97 -14.86 7.88
N GLN A 104 7.23 -15.22 8.94
CA GLN A 104 7.32 -16.55 9.55
C GLN A 104 6.49 -17.61 8.82
N HIS A 105 5.31 -17.25 8.31
CA HIS A 105 4.28 -18.21 7.92
C HIS A 105 3.74 -18.05 6.49
N GLU A 106 3.71 -16.86 5.88
CA GLU A 106 3.02 -16.64 4.59
C GLU A 106 3.55 -17.56 3.49
N HIS A 107 4.88 -17.62 3.32
CA HIS A 107 5.49 -18.47 2.28
C HIS A 107 5.26 -19.96 2.55
N LYS A 108 5.34 -20.41 3.80
CA LYS A 108 5.08 -21.81 4.17
C LYS A 108 3.61 -22.19 3.95
N ILE A 109 2.68 -21.28 4.23
CA ILE A 109 1.26 -21.46 3.91
C ILE A 109 1.04 -21.55 2.41
N GLN A 110 1.68 -20.69 1.60
CA GLN A 110 1.57 -20.76 0.14
C GLN A 110 2.11 -22.08 -0.43
N ILE A 111 3.23 -22.57 0.11
CA ILE A 111 3.74 -23.91 -0.22
C ILE A 111 2.72 -24.97 0.18
N ALA A 112 2.21 -24.94 1.41
CA ALA A 112 1.24 -25.91 1.89
C ALA A 112 -0.06 -25.91 1.04
N GLN A 113 -0.54 -24.75 0.61
CA GLN A 113 -1.71 -24.63 -0.29
C GLN A 113 -1.41 -25.18 -1.69
N THR A 114 -0.17 -25.00 -2.16
CA THR A 114 0.29 -25.63 -3.41
C THR A 114 0.33 -27.15 -3.28
N VAL A 115 0.78 -27.66 -2.13
CA VAL A 115 0.75 -29.09 -1.80
C VAL A 115 -0.69 -29.62 -1.76
N GLU A 116 -1.62 -28.93 -1.09
CA GLU A 116 -3.06 -29.26 -1.08
C GLU A 116 -3.61 -29.36 -2.52
N THR A 117 -3.27 -28.41 -3.37
CA THR A 117 -3.73 -28.38 -4.78
C THR A 117 -3.17 -29.54 -5.61
N LEU A 118 -1.88 -29.86 -5.43
CA LEU A 118 -1.20 -30.91 -6.19
C LEU A 118 -1.55 -32.32 -5.72
N CYS A 119 -1.70 -32.49 -4.41
CA CYS A 119 -1.78 -33.81 -3.77
C CYS A 119 -3.17 -34.18 -3.26
N GLY A 120 -3.96 -33.19 -2.82
CA GLY A 120 -5.27 -33.41 -2.21
C GLY A 120 -6.42 -33.59 -3.20
N ALA A 121 -7.60 -33.90 -2.67
CA ALA A 121 -8.83 -34.07 -3.43
C ALA A 121 -9.16 -32.80 -4.23
N SER A 122 -9.48 -32.97 -5.52
CA SER A 122 -9.81 -31.81 -6.36
C SER A 122 -11.19 -31.30 -5.96
N ILE A 123 -11.27 -30.02 -5.59
CA ILE A 123 -12.55 -29.39 -5.29
C ILE A 123 -13.03 -28.64 -6.54
N ASP A 124 -14.21 -29.01 -7.04
CA ASP A 124 -14.94 -28.20 -8.00
C ASP A 124 -15.91 -27.28 -7.24
N PRO A 125 -15.72 -25.95 -7.25
CA PRO A 125 -16.59 -25.01 -6.55
C PRO A 125 -18.08 -25.16 -6.92
N ALA A 126 -18.39 -25.60 -8.15
CA ALA A 126 -19.76 -25.82 -8.60
C ALA A 126 -20.42 -27.05 -7.94
N LYS A 127 -19.62 -28.02 -7.50
CA LYS A 127 -20.08 -29.29 -6.90
C LYS A 127 -20.07 -29.26 -5.38
N LEU A 128 -19.63 -28.17 -4.76
CA LEU A 128 -19.60 -28.03 -3.30
C LEU A 128 -21.03 -28.05 -2.71
N PRO A 129 -21.27 -28.81 -1.63
CA PRO A 129 -22.51 -28.75 -0.86
C PRO A 129 -22.83 -27.34 -0.36
N ALA A 130 -24.12 -27.02 -0.23
CA ALA A 130 -24.55 -25.71 0.27
C ALA A 130 -24.04 -25.43 1.70
N SER A 131 -23.81 -26.45 2.52
CA SER A 131 -23.33 -26.34 3.91
C SER A 131 -21.89 -25.84 4.04
N VAL A 132 -21.09 -25.97 2.98
CA VAL A 132 -19.66 -25.58 2.97
C VAL A 132 -19.35 -24.48 1.96
N ARG A 133 -20.26 -24.23 1.00
CA ARG A 133 -20.07 -23.27 -0.08
C ARG A 133 -19.89 -21.84 0.46
N GLY A 134 -18.83 -21.18 0.03
CA GLY A 134 -18.52 -19.79 0.41
C GLY A 134 -17.78 -19.64 1.74
N ASP A 135 -17.52 -20.74 2.44
CA ASP A 135 -16.75 -20.78 3.68
C ASP A 135 -15.44 -21.54 3.45
N ALA A 136 -14.31 -20.82 3.52
CA ALA A 136 -13.00 -21.37 3.20
C ALA A 136 -12.52 -22.41 4.22
N GLU A 137 -12.86 -22.25 5.51
CA GLU A 137 -12.50 -23.23 6.54
C GLU A 137 -13.28 -24.53 6.32
N LYS A 138 -14.60 -24.43 6.11
CA LYS A 138 -15.44 -25.60 5.85
C LYS A 138 -15.14 -26.28 4.51
N THR A 139 -14.75 -25.51 3.49
CA THR A 139 -14.33 -26.06 2.20
C THR A 139 -13.04 -26.88 2.35
N ARG A 140 -12.09 -26.43 3.17
CA ARG A 140 -10.87 -27.19 3.48
C ARG A 140 -11.16 -28.42 4.33
N GLU A 141 -12.06 -28.31 5.31
CA GLU A 141 -12.52 -29.47 6.10
C GLU A 141 -13.16 -30.54 5.21
N TYR A 142 -14.03 -30.13 4.29
CA TYR A 142 -14.63 -31.01 3.28
C TYR A 142 -13.57 -31.72 2.41
N GLN A 143 -12.52 -31.00 1.99
CA GLN A 143 -11.43 -31.59 1.21
C GLN A 143 -10.67 -32.67 1.98
N ARG A 144 -10.41 -32.44 3.27
CA ARG A 144 -9.71 -33.40 4.14
C ARG A 144 -10.54 -34.65 4.36
N ASP A 145 -11.84 -34.48 4.63
CA ASP A 145 -12.75 -35.61 4.79
C ASP A 145 -12.85 -36.43 3.49
N LEU A 146 -12.77 -35.78 2.31
CA LEU A 146 -12.67 -36.46 1.01
C LEU A 146 -11.35 -37.23 0.87
N ASP A 147 -10.23 -36.60 1.19
CA ASP A 147 -8.90 -37.22 1.15
C ASP A 147 -8.85 -38.47 2.05
N ASP A 148 -9.43 -38.40 3.25
CA ASP A 148 -9.57 -39.52 4.17
C ASP A 148 -10.39 -40.66 3.59
N CYS A 149 -11.54 -40.35 2.97
CA CYS A 149 -12.37 -41.36 2.30
C CYS A 149 -11.60 -42.07 1.18
N PHE A 150 -10.86 -41.31 0.37
CA PHE A 150 -10.08 -41.87 -0.73
C PHE A 150 -8.86 -42.66 -0.27
N ARG A 151 -8.16 -42.22 0.78
CA ARG A 151 -7.07 -42.98 1.42
C ARG A 151 -7.57 -44.32 1.95
N GLN A 152 -8.68 -44.31 2.68
CA GLN A 152 -9.25 -45.54 3.22
C GLN A 152 -9.67 -46.50 2.10
N ARG A 153 -10.31 -45.99 1.05
CA ARG A 153 -10.65 -46.79 -0.14
C ARG A 153 -9.43 -47.40 -0.82
N GLN A 154 -8.33 -46.66 -0.92
CA GLN A 154 -7.07 -47.16 -1.49
C GLN A 154 -6.42 -48.22 -0.59
N ALA A 155 -6.46 -48.04 0.73
CA ALA A 155 -5.95 -49.00 1.71
C ALA A 155 -6.73 -50.32 1.66
N ASP A 156 -8.05 -50.25 1.69
CA ASP A 156 -8.94 -51.42 1.62
C ASP A 156 -8.72 -52.21 0.31
N ALA A 157 -8.57 -51.51 -0.82
CA ALA A 157 -8.26 -52.13 -2.10
C ALA A 157 -6.89 -52.84 -2.11
N THR A 158 -5.88 -52.24 -1.48
CA THR A 158 -4.54 -52.83 -1.35
C THR A 158 -4.57 -54.09 -0.48
N ILE A 159 -5.28 -54.06 0.65
CA ILE A 159 -5.46 -55.22 1.54
C ILE A 159 -6.19 -56.36 0.82
N ALA A 160 -7.22 -56.07 0.02
CA ALA A 160 -7.92 -57.09 -0.74
C ALA A 160 -7.04 -57.77 -1.80
N VAL A 161 -6.20 -57.00 -2.52
CA VAL A 161 -5.24 -57.57 -3.48
C VAL A 161 -4.24 -58.47 -2.76
N LEU A 162 -3.63 -58.02 -1.66
CA LEU A 162 -2.68 -58.80 -0.87
C LEU A 162 -3.31 -60.06 -0.27
N GLY A 163 -4.54 -59.96 0.24
CA GLY A 163 -5.33 -61.09 0.74
C GLY A 163 -5.63 -62.12 -0.34
N SER A 164 -5.94 -61.69 -1.57
CA SER A 164 -6.19 -62.59 -2.70
C SER A 164 -4.94 -63.34 -3.18
N MET A 165 -3.74 -62.79 -2.93
CA MET A 165 -2.46 -63.42 -3.27
C MET A 165 -2.03 -64.47 -2.24
N ASN A 166 -2.51 -64.35 -0.99
CA ASN A 166 -2.22 -65.31 0.08
C ASN A 166 -3.26 -66.45 0.05
N ARG A 167 -2.98 -67.52 -0.72
CA ARG A 167 -3.87 -68.70 -0.87
C ARG A 167 -4.05 -69.45 0.47
N GLY A 168 -4.94 -68.96 1.34
CA GLY A 168 -5.35 -69.68 2.56
C GLY A 168 -5.84 -68.85 3.75
N GLY A 169 -5.83 -67.51 3.69
CA GLY A 169 -6.27 -66.66 4.80
C GLY A 169 -7.63 -65.99 4.55
N PHE A 170 -8.47 -65.90 5.59
CA PHE A 170 -9.70 -65.07 5.60
C PHE A 170 -9.42 -63.66 5.05
N THR A 171 -10.15 -63.23 4.02
CA THR A 171 -10.18 -61.83 3.59
C THR A 171 -10.90 -61.00 4.66
N PRO A 172 -10.28 -59.97 5.27
CA PRO A 172 -10.99 -59.05 6.15
C PRO A 172 -12.12 -58.36 5.39
N VAL A 173 -13.29 -58.20 6.03
CA VAL A 173 -14.39 -57.41 5.47
C VAL A 173 -13.92 -55.95 5.32
N GLN A 174 -14.06 -55.38 4.12
CA GLN A 174 -13.71 -53.98 3.81
C GLN A 174 -14.75 -53.01 4.40
N THR A 175 -14.80 -52.87 5.73
CA THR A 175 -15.79 -51.97 6.37
C THR A 175 -15.30 -50.53 6.46
N GLY A 176 -13.99 -50.28 6.47
CA GLY A 176 -13.42 -48.95 6.71
C GLY A 176 -13.84 -47.90 5.68
N ALA A 177 -13.75 -48.22 4.38
CA ALA A 177 -14.16 -47.28 3.32
C ALA A 177 -15.68 -47.01 3.36
N ILE A 178 -16.48 -48.04 3.63
CA ILE A 178 -17.94 -47.95 3.73
C ILE A 178 -18.33 -47.06 4.93
N GLU A 179 -17.68 -47.23 6.08
CA GLU A 179 -17.89 -46.43 7.28
C GLU A 179 -17.56 -44.94 7.04
N LYS A 180 -16.39 -44.66 6.44
CA LYS A 180 -15.97 -43.29 6.09
C LYS A 180 -16.92 -42.65 5.08
N GLU A 181 -17.39 -43.39 4.08
CA GLU A 181 -18.37 -42.89 3.10
C GLU A 181 -19.73 -42.59 3.74
N HIS A 182 -20.21 -43.45 4.63
CA HIS A 182 -21.43 -43.20 5.40
C HIS A 182 -21.32 -41.97 6.29
N ALA A 183 -20.18 -41.81 6.98
CA ALA A 183 -19.91 -40.62 7.80
C ALA A 183 -19.87 -39.35 6.94
N PHE A 184 -19.22 -39.40 5.77
CA PHE A 184 -19.15 -38.30 4.82
C PHE A 184 -20.54 -37.90 4.31
N LYS A 185 -21.35 -38.88 3.91
CA LYS A 185 -22.74 -38.66 3.46
C LYS A 185 -23.61 -38.08 4.56
N LYS A 186 -23.43 -38.52 5.81
CA LYS A 186 -24.15 -37.97 6.96
C LYS A 186 -23.78 -36.50 7.20
N LYS A 187 -22.51 -36.13 7.04
CA LYS A 187 -22.00 -34.78 7.30
C LYS A 187 -22.33 -33.79 6.19
N TYR A 188 -22.24 -34.20 4.92
CA TYR A 188 -22.32 -33.31 3.76
C TYR A 188 -23.53 -33.55 2.84
N GLY A 189 -24.28 -34.63 3.05
CA GLY A 189 -25.44 -35.00 2.22
C GLY A 189 -25.10 -35.58 0.85
N THR A 190 -23.80 -35.63 0.50
CA THR A 190 -23.29 -36.13 -0.79
C THR A 190 -22.33 -37.30 -0.56
N VAL A 191 -22.10 -38.08 -1.61
CA VAL A 191 -21.15 -39.22 -1.60
C VAL A 191 -19.94 -38.87 -2.48
N PRO A 192 -18.71 -39.25 -2.08
CA PRO A 192 -17.53 -39.04 -2.91
C PRO A 192 -17.66 -39.72 -4.28
N SER A 193 -17.36 -38.99 -5.37
CA SER A 193 -17.49 -39.50 -6.74
C SER A 193 -16.34 -40.47 -7.10
N ASN A 194 -16.65 -41.50 -7.90
CA ASN A 194 -15.63 -42.39 -8.48
C ASN A 194 -14.66 -41.65 -9.41
N ALA A 195 -15.15 -40.70 -10.21
CA ALA A 195 -14.29 -39.91 -11.10
C ALA A 195 -13.30 -39.03 -10.31
N ASP A 196 -13.75 -38.49 -9.16
CA ASP A 196 -12.89 -37.70 -8.28
C ASP A 196 -11.85 -38.59 -7.59
N TYR A 197 -12.23 -39.81 -7.21
CA TYR A 197 -11.29 -40.83 -6.71
C TYR A 197 -10.23 -41.20 -7.75
N GLU A 198 -10.59 -41.41 -9.01
CA GLU A 198 -9.63 -41.72 -10.08
C GLU A 198 -8.64 -40.57 -10.32
N ALA A 199 -9.13 -39.33 -10.41
CA ALA A 199 -8.30 -38.14 -10.57
C ALA A 199 -7.40 -37.90 -9.34
N TRP A 200 -7.90 -38.19 -8.15
CA TRP A 200 -7.09 -38.20 -6.93
C TRP A 200 -6.02 -39.29 -6.99
N SER A 201 -6.39 -40.53 -7.29
CA SER A 201 -5.49 -41.70 -7.33
C SER A 201 -4.35 -41.54 -8.35
N ALA A 202 -4.62 -40.95 -9.52
CA ALA A 202 -3.62 -40.64 -10.55
C ALA A 202 -2.49 -39.72 -10.05
N ARG A 203 -2.75 -38.91 -9.02
CA ARG A 203 -1.78 -38.02 -8.37
C ARG A 203 -1.01 -38.69 -7.21
N GLY A 204 -1.21 -39.99 -7.00
CA GLY A 204 -0.60 -40.77 -5.92
C GLY A 204 0.93 -40.78 -5.90
N LYS A 205 1.59 -40.54 -7.05
CA LYS A 205 3.05 -40.38 -7.09
C LYS A 205 3.55 -39.18 -6.27
N TRP A 206 2.80 -38.07 -6.25
CA TRP A 206 3.20 -36.86 -5.52
C TRP A 206 3.00 -37.02 -4.02
N ARG A 207 1.93 -37.73 -3.61
CA ARG A 207 1.64 -38.05 -2.20
C ARG A 207 2.66 -38.99 -1.54
N ARG A 208 3.55 -39.62 -2.31
CA ARG A 208 4.67 -40.42 -1.75
C ARG A 208 5.89 -39.58 -1.41
N GLU A 209 6.06 -38.47 -2.13
CA GLU A 209 7.23 -37.60 -2.04
C GLU A 209 6.98 -36.37 -1.15
N ILE A 210 5.71 -36.06 -0.87
CA ILE A 210 5.30 -34.81 -0.23
C ILE A 210 4.34 -35.11 0.93
N ASP A 211 4.60 -34.48 2.07
CA ASP A 211 3.77 -34.56 3.27
C ASP A 211 2.51 -33.68 3.16
N LEU A 212 1.41 -34.29 2.71
CA LEU A 212 0.10 -33.62 2.63
C LEU A 212 -0.51 -33.36 4.02
N ASP A 213 -0.28 -34.24 4.99
CA ASP A 213 -0.87 -34.10 6.33
C ASP A 213 -0.17 -32.97 7.11
N GLY A 214 1.14 -32.86 6.97
CA GLY A 214 1.91 -31.72 7.46
C GLY A 214 1.48 -30.40 6.83
N ALA A 215 1.19 -30.38 5.52
CA ALA A 215 0.65 -29.20 4.85
C ALA A 215 -0.72 -28.79 5.44
N HIS A 216 -1.63 -29.74 5.60
CA HIS A 216 -2.95 -29.51 6.23
C HIS A 216 -2.82 -28.98 7.66
N ALA A 217 -1.97 -29.61 8.48
CA ALA A 217 -1.75 -29.22 9.87
C ALA A 217 -1.19 -27.80 9.95
N TYR A 218 -0.21 -27.47 9.10
CA TYR A 218 0.42 -26.15 9.10
C TYR A 218 -0.57 -25.04 8.72
N ILE A 219 -1.39 -25.27 7.68
CA ILE A 219 -2.44 -24.32 7.28
C ILE A 219 -3.44 -24.09 8.42
N GLN A 220 -3.93 -25.18 9.03
CA GLN A 220 -4.92 -25.09 10.10
C GLN A 220 -4.39 -24.35 11.33
N ALA A 221 -3.13 -24.57 11.68
CA ALA A 221 -2.52 -23.94 12.85
C ALA A 221 -2.27 -22.44 12.65
N HIS A 222 -1.95 -21.98 11.43
CA HIS A 222 -1.40 -20.64 11.23
C HIS A 222 -2.25 -19.70 10.38
N GLN A 223 -3.11 -20.21 9.48
CA GLN A 223 -3.84 -19.36 8.53
C GLN A 223 -4.81 -18.40 9.24
N LYS A 224 -5.60 -18.91 10.19
CA LYS A 224 -6.60 -18.10 10.91
C LYS A 224 -5.99 -16.90 11.64
N ASN A 225 -4.83 -17.10 12.27
CA ASN A 225 -4.12 -16.01 12.93
C ASN A 225 -3.73 -14.91 11.94
N GLY A 226 -3.21 -15.27 10.76
CA GLY A 226 -2.90 -14.31 9.71
C GLY A 226 -4.12 -13.55 9.20
N GLU A 227 -5.26 -14.24 9.05
CA GLU A 227 -6.53 -13.62 8.66
C GLU A 227 -7.04 -12.62 9.72
N THR A 228 -6.92 -12.96 11.01
CA THR A 228 -7.24 -12.05 12.11
C THR A 228 -6.33 -10.82 12.12
N LEU A 229 -5.01 -11.00 12.03
CA LEU A 229 -4.05 -9.90 11.99
C LEU A 229 -4.30 -8.97 10.79
N LEU A 230 -4.57 -9.53 9.61
CA LEU A 230 -4.95 -8.75 8.43
C LEU A 230 -6.28 -8.02 8.63
N GLY A 231 -7.23 -8.62 9.35
CA GLY A 231 -8.47 -7.99 9.76
C GLY A 231 -8.25 -6.76 10.64
N ASN A 232 -7.37 -6.86 11.64
CA ASN A 232 -7.01 -5.74 12.52
C ASN A 232 -6.39 -4.58 11.72
N VAL A 233 -5.43 -4.87 10.83
CA VAL A 233 -4.85 -3.84 9.93
C VAL A 233 -5.93 -3.12 9.15
N ARG A 234 -6.92 -3.84 8.60
CA ARG A 234 -8.02 -3.25 7.82
C ARG A 234 -8.94 -2.38 8.68
N ASN A 235 -9.22 -2.78 9.92
CA ASN A 235 -10.03 -2.01 10.85
C ASN A 235 -9.32 -0.69 11.22
N SER A 236 -8.06 -0.77 11.64
CA SER A 236 -7.27 0.44 11.97
C SER A 236 -7.11 1.37 10.76
N GLN A 237 -7.00 0.83 9.54
CA GLN A 237 -7.04 1.63 8.32
C GLN A 237 -8.36 2.36 8.11
N LEU A 238 -9.49 1.71 8.38
CA LEU A 238 -10.81 2.31 8.23
C LEU A 238 -11.03 3.42 9.25
N ASP A 239 -10.61 3.22 10.49
CA ASP A 239 -10.69 4.22 11.55
C ASP A 239 -9.83 5.44 11.19
N PHE A 240 -8.59 5.20 10.74
CA PHE A 240 -7.70 6.24 10.23
C PHE A 240 -8.33 7.04 9.08
N GLN A 241 -8.90 6.36 8.08
CA GLN A 241 -9.56 7.02 6.95
C GLN A 241 -10.77 7.86 7.39
N THR A 242 -11.56 7.33 8.32
CA THR A 242 -12.76 7.99 8.84
C THR A 242 -12.37 9.29 9.54
N TRP A 243 -11.36 9.25 10.41
CA TRP A 243 -10.84 10.43 11.08
C TRP A 243 -10.17 11.42 10.13
N ALA A 244 -9.39 10.95 9.16
CA ALA A 244 -8.79 11.81 8.15
C ALA A 244 -9.84 12.59 7.34
N VAL A 245 -10.99 11.96 7.03
CA VAL A 245 -12.12 12.63 6.35
C VAL A 245 -12.87 13.55 7.31
N HIS A 246 -13.04 13.16 8.57
CA HIS A 246 -13.67 13.98 9.59
C HIS A 246 -12.92 15.31 9.82
N ILE A 247 -11.59 15.25 9.88
CA ILE A 247 -10.70 16.43 9.96
C ILE A 247 -10.92 17.38 8.76
N GLY A 248 -11.21 16.80 7.59
CA GLY A 248 -11.45 17.56 6.37
C GLY A 248 -10.19 18.18 5.79
N THR A 249 -10.33 19.35 5.17
CA THR A 249 -9.32 19.94 4.27
C THR A 249 -8.85 21.34 4.68
N GLU A 250 -9.28 21.82 5.85
CA GLU A 250 -9.07 23.22 6.29
C GLU A 250 -8.08 23.28 7.46
N PRO A 251 -6.77 23.52 7.21
CA PRO A 251 -5.75 23.57 8.26
C PRO A 251 -6.02 24.63 9.33
N LEU A 252 -6.71 25.71 8.96
CA LEU A 252 -7.03 26.79 9.89
C LEU A 252 -7.97 26.33 11.02
N LYS A 253 -8.82 25.32 10.78
CA LYS A 253 -9.64 24.69 11.84
C LYS A 253 -8.80 23.96 12.88
N LEU A 254 -7.56 23.62 12.51
CA LEU A 254 -6.55 22.98 13.36
C LEU A 254 -5.54 24.00 13.89
N PHE A 255 -5.83 25.30 13.78
CA PHE A 255 -4.94 26.40 14.15
C PHE A 255 -3.61 26.41 13.39
N ILE A 256 -3.58 25.81 12.18
CA ILE A 256 -2.42 25.83 11.30
C ILE A 256 -2.62 26.90 10.22
N ASP A 257 -1.81 27.96 10.30
CA ASP A 257 -1.63 28.90 9.19
C ASP A 257 -0.61 28.31 8.20
N THR A 258 -1.07 28.01 6.99
CA THR A 258 -0.20 27.47 5.93
C THR A 258 0.70 28.53 5.29
N GLY A 259 0.43 29.82 5.50
CA GLY A 259 1.30 30.92 5.08
C GLY A 259 2.48 31.16 6.03
N ASN A 260 2.44 30.60 7.24
CA ASN A 260 3.53 30.67 8.21
C ASN A 260 4.42 29.41 8.10
N PRO A 261 5.72 29.55 7.80
CA PRO A 261 6.61 28.39 7.63
C PRO A 261 6.67 27.46 8.84
N LYS A 262 6.57 27.97 10.07
CA LYS A 262 6.70 27.16 11.29
C LYS A 262 5.50 26.22 11.46
N THR A 263 4.29 26.75 11.35
CA THR A 263 3.05 25.96 11.48
C THR A 263 2.83 25.05 10.27
N LEU A 264 3.20 25.50 9.07
CA LEU A 264 3.20 24.63 7.89
C LEU A 264 4.17 23.46 8.05
N HIS A 265 5.38 23.70 8.55
CA HIS A 265 6.39 22.66 8.75
C HIS A 265 5.93 21.60 9.76
N TYR A 266 5.33 22.02 10.88
CA TYR A 266 4.73 21.10 11.85
C TYR A 266 3.73 20.14 11.18
N LEU A 267 2.79 20.68 10.41
CA LEU A 267 1.79 19.85 9.73
C LEU A 267 2.42 18.96 8.64
N GLN A 268 3.45 19.43 7.95
CA GLN A 268 4.18 18.61 6.96
C GLN A 268 4.92 17.43 7.60
N MET A 269 5.56 17.64 8.76
CA MET A 269 6.25 16.57 9.48
C MET A 269 5.27 15.49 9.93
N LEU A 270 4.21 15.88 10.63
CA LEU A 270 3.17 14.96 11.07
C LEU A 270 2.59 14.15 9.89
N MET A 271 2.21 14.84 8.81
CA MET A 271 1.61 14.18 7.66
C MET A 271 2.60 13.30 6.88
N ALA A 272 3.90 13.63 6.90
CA ALA A 272 4.93 12.78 6.31
C ALA A 272 5.05 11.45 7.05
N ASP A 273 5.06 11.48 8.39
CA ASP A 273 5.15 10.29 9.23
C ASP A 273 3.90 9.41 9.06
N LEU A 274 2.72 10.02 9.09
CA LEU A 274 1.45 9.31 8.88
C LEU A 274 1.36 8.69 7.48
N LEU A 275 1.86 9.37 6.44
CA LEU A 275 1.90 8.82 5.09
C LEU A 275 2.84 7.61 4.99
N LEU A 276 3.96 7.60 5.71
CA LEU A 276 4.90 6.48 5.73
C LEU A 276 4.29 5.23 6.38
N ILE A 277 3.49 5.43 7.42
CA ILE A 277 2.74 4.34 8.09
C ILE A 277 1.60 3.87 7.18
N TYR A 278 0.78 4.80 6.70
CA TYR A 278 -0.44 4.46 6.00
C TYR A 278 -0.19 3.85 4.61
N GLY A 279 0.77 4.39 3.85
CA GLY A 279 1.03 4.06 2.45
C GLY A 279 1.65 2.69 2.16
N GLN A 280 1.62 1.74 3.10
CA GLN A 280 2.35 0.46 2.99
C GLN A 280 1.67 -0.61 2.15
N ASP A 281 0.37 -0.48 1.82
CA ASP A 281 -0.33 -1.48 1.02
C ASP A 281 -1.16 -0.93 -0.15
N ALA A 282 -1.74 -1.86 -0.90
CA ALA A 282 -2.50 -1.60 -2.10
C ALA A 282 -3.83 -0.87 -1.88
N LEU A 283 -4.55 -1.16 -0.80
CA LEU A 283 -5.82 -0.50 -0.46
C LEU A 283 -5.57 0.93 0.01
N ALA A 284 -4.59 1.13 0.87
CA ALA A 284 -4.15 2.45 1.32
C ALA A 284 -3.72 3.32 0.13
N SER A 285 -2.89 2.77 -0.76
CA SER A 285 -2.47 3.45 -2.00
C SER A 285 -3.66 3.82 -2.90
N ALA A 286 -4.68 2.96 -2.99
CA ALA A 286 -5.88 3.24 -3.76
C ALA A 286 -6.74 4.35 -3.13
N TRP A 287 -6.81 4.41 -1.79
CA TRP A 287 -7.46 5.51 -1.08
C TRP A 287 -6.70 6.82 -1.27
N LEU A 288 -5.36 6.82 -1.17
CA LEU A 288 -4.53 8.00 -1.41
C LEU A 288 -4.71 8.54 -2.85
N ALA A 289 -4.83 7.66 -3.85
CA ALA A 289 -5.12 8.07 -5.23
C ALA A 289 -6.50 8.75 -5.37
N LYS A 290 -7.50 8.28 -4.62
CA LYS A 290 -8.82 8.93 -4.52
C LYS A 290 -8.73 10.29 -3.81
N GLN A 291 -7.93 10.39 -2.76
CA GLN A 291 -7.67 11.67 -2.08
C GLN A 291 -6.95 12.66 -3.00
N ASP A 292 -6.02 12.20 -3.84
CA ASP A 292 -5.35 13.08 -4.80
C ASP A 292 -6.29 13.58 -5.92
N THR A 293 -7.40 12.90 -6.17
CA THR A 293 -8.42 13.37 -7.14
C THR A 293 -9.49 14.23 -6.48
N LYS A 294 -10.05 13.80 -5.35
CA LYS A 294 -11.21 14.45 -4.72
C LYS A 294 -10.86 15.43 -3.60
N ALA A 295 -9.71 15.23 -2.95
CA ALA A 295 -9.24 15.98 -1.79
C ALA A 295 -10.33 16.15 -0.73
N THR A 296 -10.77 15.05 -0.09
CA THR A 296 -11.74 15.09 1.02
C THR A 296 -11.06 15.13 2.39
N SER A 297 -9.73 15.12 2.42
CA SER A 297 -8.90 15.16 3.63
C SER A 297 -7.60 15.93 3.35
N LEU A 298 -6.86 16.28 4.39
CA LEU A 298 -5.52 16.88 4.28
C LEU A 298 -4.55 16.05 3.43
N PHE A 299 -4.70 14.72 3.38
CA PHE A 299 -3.88 13.83 2.52
C PHE A 299 -4.03 14.14 1.03
N GLY A 300 -5.18 14.64 0.60
CA GLY A 300 -5.39 15.09 -0.78
C GLY A 300 -4.73 16.42 -1.11
N LEU A 301 -4.31 17.19 -0.09
CA LEU A 301 -3.72 18.52 -0.22
C LEU A 301 -2.25 18.58 0.25
N VAL A 302 -1.72 17.50 0.84
CA VAL A 302 -0.42 17.43 1.53
C VAL A 302 0.76 17.94 0.71
N ARG A 303 0.81 17.58 -0.59
CA ARG A 303 1.87 18.02 -1.50
C ARG A 303 1.79 19.51 -1.87
N TYR A 304 0.63 20.14 -1.69
CA TYR A 304 0.36 21.53 -2.07
C TYR A 304 0.36 22.46 -0.85
N GLY A 305 1.09 22.10 0.21
CA GLY A 305 1.10 22.87 1.46
C GLY A 305 -0.29 22.98 2.08
N PHE A 306 -1.14 21.97 1.88
CA PHE A 306 -2.52 21.92 2.36
C PHE A 306 -3.45 22.99 1.76
N SER A 307 -3.07 23.60 0.62
CA SER A 307 -3.87 24.62 -0.07
C SER A 307 -4.66 24.02 -1.24
N ALA A 308 -5.98 24.01 -1.11
CA ALA A 308 -6.89 23.65 -2.21
C ALA A 308 -6.73 24.59 -3.42
N GLY A 309 -6.55 25.89 -3.19
CA GLY A 309 -6.34 26.87 -4.25
C GLY A 309 -5.04 26.64 -5.02
N LEU A 310 -3.96 26.25 -4.34
CA LEU A 310 -2.70 25.89 -5.01
C LEU A 310 -2.85 24.62 -5.85
N LYS A 311 -3.52 23.60 -5.31
CA LYS A 311 -3.83 22.37 -6.05
C LYS A 311 -4.64 22.65 -7.32
N GLU A 312 -5.69 23.47 -7.22
CA GLU A 312 -6.55 23.83 -8.35
C GLU A 312 -5.77 24.60 -9.43
N ALA A 313 -4.95 25.58 -9.02
CA ALA A 313 -4.13 26.36 -9.93
C ALA A 313 -3.14 25.47 -10.71
N LEU A 314 -2.44 24.58 -10.02
CA LEU A 314 -1.53 23.62 -10.64
C LEU A 314 -2.26 22.62 -11.53
N ASN A 315 -3.48 22.22 -11.16
CA ASN A 315 -4.32 21.35 -11.98
C ASN A 315 -4.69 22.03 -13.30
N LYS A 316 -5.07 23.32 -13.27
CA LYS A 316 -5.36 24.11 -14.48
C LYS A 316 -4.12 24.24 -15.37
N GLN A 317 -2.96 24.51 -14.78
CA GLN A 317 -1.70 24.58 -15.55
C GLN A 317 -1.33 23.24 -16.18
N ALA A 318 -1.49 22.15 -15.44
CA ALA A 318 -1.28 20.80 -15.97
C ALA A 318 -2.23 20.48 -17.13
N ASP A 319 -3.52 20.82 -17.00
CA ASP A 319 -4.52 20.59 -18.04
C ASP A 319 -4.22 21.41 -19.31
N LEU A 320 -3.84 22.68 -19.18
CA LEU A 320 -3.41 23.52 -20.30
C LEU A 320 -2.19 22.94 -21.02
N LEU A 321 -1.20 22.45 -20.27
CA LEU A 321 -0.01 21.82 -20.85
C LEU A 321 -0.37 20.53 -21.61
N LEU A 322 -1.36 19.77 -21.12
CA LEU A 322 -1.76 18.48 -21.70
C LEU A 322 -2.71 18.59 -22.88
N ASN A 323 -3.66 19.51 -22.85
CA ASN A 323 -4.58 19.74 -23.98
C ASN A 323 -3.82 20.22 -25.24
N GLY A 324 -2.58 20.71 -25.08
CA GLY A 324 -1.66 20.98 -26.18
C GLY A 324 -0.89 19.76 -26.74
N LEU A 325 -1.00 18.57 -26.14
CA LEU A 325 -0.21 17.36 -26.48
C LEU A 325 -0.88 16.38 -27.46
N GLY A 326 -2.07 16.69 -27.99
CA GLY A 326 -2.89 15.75 -28.78
C GLY A 326 -2.27 15.18 -30.08
N ASP A 327 -1.06 15.59 -30.48
CA ASP A 327 -0.38 15.12 -31.69
C ASP A 327 1.07 14.64 -31.42
N LEU A 328 1.32 13.35 -31.74
CA LEU A 328 2.60 12.65 -31.59
C LEU A 328 3.75 13.22 -32.45
N THR A 329 3.45 13.99 -33.49
CA THR A 329 4.48 14.64 -34.32
C THR A 329 5.20 15.79 -33.60
N ASN A 330 4.60 16.34 -32.54
CA ASN A 330 5.10 17.48 -31.77
C ASN A 330 5.97 17.10 -30.56
N LEU A 331 6.31 15.82 -30.38
CA LEU A 331 7.01 15.39 -29.16
C LEU A 331 8.36 16.09 -28.94
N SER A 332 9.13 16.38 -29.99
CA SER A 332 10.42 17.06 -29.86
C SER A 332 10.30 18.57 -29.60
N SER A 333 9.28 19.24 -30.15
CA SER A 333 9.03 20.66 -29.87
C SER A 333 8.45 20.87 -28.47
N ARG A 334 7.55 19.97 -28.04
CA ARG A 334 6.89 20.05 -26.74
C ARG A 334 7.72 19.47 -25.58
N ALA A 335 8.72 18.63 -25.83
CA ALA A 335 9.73 18.30 -24.82
C ALA A 335 10.43 19.58 -24.32
N GLY A 336 10.66 20.56 -25.20
CA GLY A 336 11.17 21.88 -24.82
C GLY A 336 10.21 22.69 -23.94
N GLU A 337 8.92 22.65 -24.22
CA GLU A 337 7.90 23.32 -23.40
C GLU A 337 7.67 22.64 -22.05
N LEU A 338 7.70 21.31 -22.04
CA LEU A 338 7.62 20.52 -20.83
C LEU A 338 8.90 20.70 -19.99
N ASN A 339 10.07 20.82 -20.62
CA ASN A 339 11.30 21.25 -19.94
C ASN A 339 11.21 22.67 -19.38
N SER A 340 10.63 23.61 -20.12
CA SER A 340 10.37 24.96 -19.62
C SER A 340 9.36 24.95 -18.46
N ALA A 341 8.38 24.04 -18.50
CA ALA A 341 7.41 23.77 -17.45
C ALA A 341 8.01 23.03 -16.23
N LEU A 342 9.15 22.36 -16.40
CA LEU A 342 9.78 21.62 -15.32
C LEU A 342 11.01 22.36 -14.78
N ASN A 343 11.62 23.29 -15.51
CA ASN A 343 12.87 23.98 -15.13
C ASN A 343 12.66 25.41 -14.60
N HIS A 344 11.55 25.67 -13.91
CA HIS A 344 11.03 27.01 -13.66
C HIS A 344 11.88 27.96 -12.79
N ASP A 345 12.88 28.60 -13.39
CA ASP A 345 13.28 29.93 -12.93
C ASP A 345 12.12 30.89 -13.22
N GLY A 346 11.50 31.43 -12.16
CA GLY A 346 10.37 32.35 -12.26
C GLY A 346 8.97 31.73 -12.19
N PHE A 347 8.79 30.51 -11.65
CA PHE A 347 7.43 29.95 -11.45
C PHE A 347 6.51 30.90 -10.67
N ALA A 348 7.05 31.52 -9.62
CA ALA A 348 6.38 32.51 -8.78
C ALA A 348 6.03 33.81 -9.53
N ASP A 349 6.72 34.09 -10.64
CA ASP A 349 6.62 35.35 -11.39
C ASP A 349 5.62 35.25 -12.56
N LYS A 350 5.05 34.06 -12.81
CA LYS A 350 4.07 33.84 -13.88
C LYS A 350 2.74 34.55 -13.63
N ALA A 351 2.06 34.94 -14.70
CA ALA A 351 0.78 35.65 -14.65
C ALA A 351 -0.27 34.93 -13.78
N TRP A 352 -0.43 33.62 -13.95
CA TRP A 352 -1.39 32.83 -13.17
C TRP A 352 -1.08 32.80 -11.66
N MET A 353 0.19 32.93 -11.25
CA MET A 353 0.56 33.05 -9.83
C MET A 353 0.17 34.42 -9.27
N ARG A 354 0.28 35.49 -10.07
CA ARG A 354 -0.13 36.85 -9.69
C ARG A 354 -1.65 36.97 -9.54
N GLU A 355 -2.42 36.16 -10.24
CA GLU A 355 -3.89 36.09 -10.14
C GLU A 355 -4.39 35.34 -8.90
N LEU A 356 -3.54 34.59 -8.20
CA LEU A 356 -3.94 33.87 -6.99
C LEU A 356 -4.29 34.80 -5.83
N LYS A 357 -5.22 34.36 -4.98
CA LYS A 357 -5.53 35.03 -3.71
C LYS A 357 -4.30 35.05 -2.80
N GLN A 358 -4.17 36.09 -1.98
CA GLN A 358 -3.00 36.29 -1.11
C GLN A 358 -2.68 35.08 -0.21
N PRO A 359 -3.65 34.43 0.47
CA PRO A 359 -3.34 33.27 1.32
C PRO A 359 -2.72 32.08 0.55
N VAL A 360 -3.08 31.92 -0.73
CA VAL A 360 -2.53 30.87 -1.59
C VAL A 360 -1.08 31.20 -1.96
N LYS A 361 -0.78 32.48 -2.25
CA LYS A 361 0.57 32.97 -2.51
C LYS A 361 1.47 32.82 -1.29
N ASP A 362 0.95 33.16 -0.10
CA ASP A 362 1.69 33.05 1.15
C ASP A 362 2.02 31.58 1.44
N THR A 363 1.03 30.67 1.26
CA THR A 363 1.26 29.23 1.39
C THR A 363 2.32 28.73 0.42
N PHE A 364 2.26 29.14 -0.85
CA PHE A 364 3.27 28.76 -1.84
C PHE A 364 4.68 29.27 -1.46
N LYS A 365 4.77 30.50 -0.96
CA LYS A 365 6.04 31.09 -0.50
C LYS A 365 6.62 30.30 0.68
N ALA A 366 5.81 30.02 1.70
CA ALA A 366 6.22 29.24 2.86
C ALA A 366 6.64 27.83 2.46
N LEU A 367 5.88 27.18 1.56
CA LEU A 367 6.20 25.86 1.04
C LEU A 367 7.56 25.82 0.33
N ARG A 368 7.84 26.82 -0.51
CA ARG A 368 9.12 26.94 -1.24
C ARG A 368 10.29 27.20 -0.29
N GLU A 369 10.09 28.05 0.71
CA GLU A 369 11.09 28.32 1.74
C GLU A 369 11.45 27.04 2.50
N LEU A 370 10.46 26.31 2.99
CA LEU A 370 10.63 25.06 3.73
C LEU A 370 11.31 23.98 2.90
N ALA A 371 10.85 23.76 1.66
CA ALA A 371 11.42 22.81 0.72
C ALA A 371 12.91 23.05 0.44
N SER A 372 13.36 24.30 0.54
CA SER A 372 14.77 24.67 0.33
C SER A 372 15.66 24.52 1.57
N LYS A 373 15.08 24.35 2.77
CA LYS A 373 15.78 24.34 4.05
C LYS A 373 15.24 23.25 4.99
N GLU A 374 14.64 23.63 6.12
CA GLU A 374 14.26 22.76 7.24
C GLU A 374 13.17 21.74 6.85
N GLY A 375 12.24 22.12 5.96
CA GLY A 375 11.19 21.24 5.47
C GLY A 375 11.58 20.32 4.31
N LYS A 376 12.83 20.35 3.84
CA LYS A 376 13.28 19.54 2.70
C LYS A 376 13.04 18.04 2.90
N ASN A 377 13.35 17.52 4.08
CA ASN A 377 13.19 16.09 4.38
C ASN A 377 11.70 15.69 4.42
N ALA A 378 10.85 16.49 5.07
CA ALA A 378 9.41 16.27 5.10
C ALA A 378 8.82 16.27 3.67
N ALA A 379 9.21 17.24 2.85
CA ALA A 379 8.77 17.34 1.46
C ALA A 379 9.20 16.11 0.63
N GLN A 380 10.44 15.64 0.79
CA GLN A 380 10.91 14.42 0.14
C GLN A 380 10.15 13.18 0.63
N ALA A 381 9.92 13.05 1.93
CA ALA A 381 9.18 11.94 2.53
C ALA A 381 7.73 11.88 2.03
N ILE A 382 7.04 13.02 1.98
CA ILE A 382 5.68 13.12 1.41
C ILE A 382 5.68 12.64 -0.04
N LEU A 383 6.61 13.13 -0.87
CA LEU A 383 6.69 12.74 -2.28
C LEU A 383 6.92 11.23 -2.42
N LEU A 384 7.87 10.67 -1.67
CA LEU A 384 8.20 9.24 -1.64
C LEU A 384 6.99 8.39 -1.28
N ALA A 385 6.27 8.78 -0.23
CA ALA A 385 5.17 8.01 0.30
C ALA A 385 3.97 7.90 -0.65
N LEU A 386 3.74 8.89 -1.54
CA LEU A 386 2.66 8.77 -2.54
C LEU A 386 3.08 8.30 -3.94
N ILE A 387 4.32 7.83 -4.15
CA ILE A 387 4.71 7.13 -5.40
C ILE A 387 3.76 5.96 -5.75
N PRO A 388 3.35 5.08 -4.80
CA PRO A 388 2.42 3.99 -5.11
C PRO A 388 1.06 4.50 -5.60
N SER A 389 0.59 5.62 -5.06
CA SER A 389 -0.62 6.30 -5.51
C SER A 389 -0.46 6.87 -6.92
N ASP A 390 0.64 7.57 -7.20
CA ASP A 390 0.93 8.10 -8.54
C ASP A 390 1.01 6.99 -9.59
N SER A 391 1.65 5.86 -9.26
CA SER A 391 1.70 4.68 -10.13
C SER A 391 0.30 4.13 -10.46
N ARG A 392 -0.65 4.21 -9.53
CA ARG A 392 -2.04 3.81 -9.79
C ARG A 392 -2.78 4.80 -10.69
N LEU A 393 -2.51 6.09 -10.55
CA LEU A 393 -3.03 7.12 -11.47
C LEU A 393 -2.51 6.92 -12.90
N ALA A 394 -1.33 6.33 -13.07
CA ALA A 394 -0.70 6.02 -14.35
C ALA A 394 -1.18 4.70 -15.00
N MET A 395 -1.44 3.67 -14.19
CA MET A 395 -1.75 2.31 -14.68
C MET A 395 -3.23 1.91 -14.61
N GLY A 396 -4.13 2.83 -14.21
CA GLY A 396 -5.57 2.58 -14.13
C GLY A 396 -6.24 2.41 -15.50
N LYS A 397 -7.49 1.89 -15.51
CA LYS A 397 -8.31 1.76 -16.75
C LYS A 397 -8.51 3.10 -17.49
N GLN A 398 -8.44 4.20 -16.76
CA GLN A 398 -8.47 5.58 -17.27
C GLN A 398 -7.32 6.32 -16.58
N PRO A 399 -6.13 6.36 -17.19
CA PRO A 399 -5.01 7.06 -16.61
C PRO A 399 -5.29 8.56 -16.45
N ASN A 400 -4.86 9.15 -15.33
CA ASN A 400 -5.06 10.57 -15.06
C ASN A 400 -3.78 11.37 -15.32
N LEU A 401 -3.53 11.67 -16.59
CA LEU A 401 -2.35 12.43 -17.02
C LEU A 401 -2.27 13.83 -16.39
N VAL A 402 -3.42 14.49 -16.19
CA VAL A 402 -3.51 15.82 -15.57
C VAL A 402 -2.99 15.77 -14.13
N ALA A 403 -3.42 14.77 -13.34
CA ALA A 403 -2.94 14.60 -11.98
C ALA A 403 -1.44 14.30 -11.94
N LEU A 404 -0.94 13.45 -12.85
CA LEU A 404 0.50 13.14 -12.92
C LEU A 404 1.32 14.39 -13.27
N MET A 405 0.89 15.19 -14.24
CA MET A 405 1.54 16.46 -14.58
C MET A 405 1.53 17.45 -13.43
N ARG A 406 0.38 17.62 -12.78
CA ARG A 406 0.25 18.46 -11.59
C ARG A 406 1.21 18.01 -10.47
N ASN A 407 1.35 16.70 -10.28
CA ASN A 407 2.23 16.11 -9.26
C ASN A 407 3.70 16.32 -9.62
N LEU A 408 4.06 16.31 -10.91
CA LEU A 408 5.40 16.67 -11.38
C LEU A 408 5.74 18.13 -11.10
N LEU A 409 4.83 19.04 -11.44
CA LEU A 409 5.00 20.48 -11.25
C LEU A 409 5.25 20.82 -9.77
N ILE A 410 4.43 20.30 -8.85
CA ILE A 410 4.62 20.55 -7.41
C ILE A 410 5.85 19.83 -6.85
N GLY A 411 6.15 18.61 -7.33
CA GLY A 411 7.35 17.88 -6.91
C GLY A 411 8.64 18.65 -7.24
N HIS A 412 8.65 19.38 -8.36
CA HIS A 412 9.79 20.22 -8.73
C HIS A 412 9.98 21.38 -7.75
N VAL A 413 8.89 22.04 -7.33
CA VAL A 413 8.91 23.09 -6.31
C VAL A 413 9.47 22.56 -4.98
N LEU A 414 9.12 21.32 -4.62
CA LEU A 414 9.46 20.71 -3.34
C LEU A 414 10.89 20.17 -3.24
N ILE A 415 11.51 19.74 -4.35
CA ILE A 415 12.83 19.11 -4.31
C ILE A 415 13.97 20.14 -4.44
N ASN A 416 13.70 21.29 -5.08
CA ASN A 416 14.64 22.40 -5.28
C ASN A 416 16.11 21.95 -5.48
N SER A 417 16.34 20.97 -6.36
CA SER A 417 17.67 20.44 -6.65
C SER A 417 18.35 21.28 -7.72
N ALA A 418 19.65 21.54 -7.53
CA ALA A 418 20.50 22.13 -8.57
C ALA A 418 20.57 21.23 -9.81
N GLU A 419 20.48 19.90 -9.62
CA GLU A 419 20.36 18.91 -10.68
C GLU A 419 18.87 18.74 -11.05
N ARG A 420 18.34 19.70 -11.81
CA ARG A 420 16.98 19.59 -12.37
C ARG A 420 16.95 18.49 -13.43
N ALA A 421 15.99 17.59 -13.36
CA ALA A 421 15.84 16.58 -14.41
C ALA A 421 15.12 17.18 -15.62
N VAL A 422 15.75 17.00 -16.77
CA VAL A 422 15.33 17.55 -18.04
C VAL A 422 14.90 16.38 -18.93
N ILE A 423 13.85 16.56 -19.72
CA ILE A 423 13.50 15.65 -20.80
C ILE A 423 14.58 15.76 -21.86
N ASP A 424 15.20 14.64 -22.16
CA ASP A 424 16.21 14.55 -23.19
C ASP A 424 15.60 14.92 -24.56
N ALA A 425 16.15 15.95 -25.20
CA ALA A 425 15.64 16.48 -26.47
C ALA A 425 15.68 15.46 -27.64
N GLU A 426 16.55 14.45 -27.55
CA GLU A 426 16.67 13.38 -28.55
C GLU A 426 15.81 12.15 -28.24
N VAL A 427 15.16 12.10 -27.09
CA VAL A 427 14.32 10.97 -26.69
C VAL A 427 13.22 10.68 -27.72
N GLY A 428 12.60 11.72 -28.30
CA GLY A 428 11.53 11.54 -29.27
C GLY A 428 12.00 10.86 -30.56
N LYS A 429 13.27 11.06 -30.97
CA LYS A 429 13.86 10.33 -32.10
C LYS A 429 14.09 8.86 -31.73
N ARG A 430 14.73 8.61 -30.58
CA ARG A 430 15.01 7.24 -30.10
C ARG A 430 13.74 6.44 -29.83
N LEU A 431 12.70 7.05 -29.25
CA LEU A 431 11.41 6.41 -28.94
C LEU A 431 10.66 6.03 -30.22
N ARG A 432 10.71 6.89 -31.25
CA ARG A 432 10.15 6.57 -32.58
C ARG A 432 10.84 5.38 -33.24
N THR A 433 12.16 5.26 -33.09
CA THR A 433 12.92 4.11 -33.60
C THR A 433 12.57 2.85 -32.81
N TRP A 434 12.56 2.94 -31.48
CA TRP A 434 12.20 1.83 -30.60
C TRP A 434 10.77 1.33 -30.83
N LYS A 435 9.77 2.22 -30.98
CA LYS A 435 8.36 1.86 -31.23
C LYS A 435 8.19 1.18 -32.59
N ARG A 436 8.91 1.65 -33.62
CA ARG A 436 8.96 1.01 -34.95
C ARG A 436 9.50 -0.43 -34.86
N GLU A 437 10.62 -0.62 -34.17
CA GLU A 437 11.20 -1.95 -33.96
C GLU A 437 10.27 -2.87 -33.15
N TRP A 438 9.61 -2.33 -32.12
CA TRP A 438 8.65 -3.07 -31.30
C TRP A 438 7.43 -3.53 -32.10
N LEU A 439 6.87 -2.65 -32.94
CA LEU A 439 5.76 -2.98 -33.85
C LEU A 439 6.17 -4.07 -34.85
N LEU A 440 7.37 -3.96 -35.45
CA LEU A 440 7.89 -4.97 -36.36
C LEU A 440 8.03 -6.35 -35.70
N LEU A 441 8.59 -6.41 -34.48
CA LEU A 441 8.74 -7.65 -33.72
C LEU A 441 7.38 -8.28 -33.37
N ASN A 442 6.38 -7.47 -33.01
CA ASN A 442 5.02 -7.95 -32.74
C ASN A 442 4.33 -8.51 -33.98
N VAL A 443 4.47 -7.84 -35.13
CA VAL A 443 3.94 -8.34 -36.40
C VAL A 443 4.59 -9.68 -36.77
N GLN A 444 5.91 -9.80 -36.60
CA GLN A 444 6.64 -11.04 -36.82
C GLN A 444 6.19 -12.16 -35.89
N LEU A 445 6.05 -11.87 -34.59
CA LEU A 445 5.56 -12.81 -33.60
C LEU A 445 4.15 -13.29 -33.95
N LYS A 446 3.23 -12.39 -34.28
CA LYS A 446 1.85 -12.73 -34.68
C LYS A 446 1.84 -13.64 -35.91
N LYS A 447 2.67 -13.35 -36.91
CA LYS A 447 2.78 -14.16 -38.14
C LYS A 447 3.33 -15.56 -37.86
N ILE A 448 4.38 -15.68 -37.05
CA ILE A 448 5.01 -16.96 -36.72
C ILE A 448 4.15 -17.78 -35.76
N SER A 449 3.52 -17.16 -34.76
CA SER A 449 2.54 -17.82 -33.89
C SER A 449 1.37 -18.39 -34.69
N ARG A 450 0.86 -17.65 -35.69
CA ARG A 450 -0.20 -18.16 -36.57
C ARG A 450 0.25 -19.38 -37.38
N ARG A 451 1.48 -19.39 -37.91
CA ARG A 451 2.05 -20.54 -38.63
C ARG A 451 2.37 -21.72 -37.70
N TRP A 452 2.67 -21.46 -36.43
CA TRP A 452 2.87 -22.51 -35.44
C TRP A 452 1.56 -23.22 -35.07
N VAL A 453 0.48 -22.44 -34.94
CA VAL A 453 -0.88 -22.98 -34.73
C VAL A 453 -1.37 -23.73 -35.97
N TYR A 454 -1.21 -23.14 -37.16
CA TYR A 454 -1.61 -23.69 -38.47
C TYR A 454 -0.38 -23.88 -39.38
N PRO A 455 0.39 -24.96 -39.22
CA PRO A 455 1.59 -25.20 -40.02
C PRO A 455 1.23 -25.60 -41.46
N ASP A 456 1.99 -25.05 -42.41
CA ASP A 456 1.88 -25.27 -43.85
C ASP A 456 2.54 -26.58 -44.32
N LYS A 457 3.41 -27.17 -43.49
CA LYS A 457 4.15 -28.40 -43.77
C LYS A 457 4.20 -29.31 -42.55
N TYR A 458 4.35 -30.61 -42.77
CA TYR A 458 4.54 -31.58 -41.70
C TYR A 458 5.93 -31.42 -41.06
N GLY A 459 6.06 -31.61 -39.75
CA GLY A 459 7.35 -31.61 -39.02
C GLY A 459 7.94 -30.24 -38.65
N VAL A 460 7.42 -29.11 -39.13
CA VAL A 460 8.01 -27.76 -38.88
C VAL A 460 7.63 -27.15 -37.52
N ARG A 461 6.70 -27.77 -36.77
CA ARG A 461 6.12 -27.18 -35.56
C ARG A 461 7.16 -26.94 -34.45
N LYS A 462 8.14 -27.83 -34.31
CA LYS A 462 9.23 -27.69 -33.32
C LYS A 462 10.14 -26.49 -33.65
N GLN A 463 10.50 -26.32 -34.91
CA GLN A 463 11.30 -25.17 -35.37
C GLN A 463 10.52 -23.85 -35.21
N LEU A 464 9.22 -23.86 -35.52
CA LEU A 464 8.35 -22.70 -35.32
C LEU A 464 8.19 -22.37 -33.83
N ALA A 465 8.10 -23.36 -32.93
CA ALA A 465 8.06 -23.14 -31.49
C ALA A 465 9.33 -22.43 -30.98
N HIS A 466 10.52 -22.88 -31.39
CA HIS A 466 11.78 -22.20 -31.06
C HIS A 466 11.84 -20.78 -31.65
N SER A 467 11.22 -20.56 -32.81
CA SER A 467 11.15 -19.22 -33.42
C SER A 467 10.20 -18.28 -32.67
N VAL A 468 9.07 -18.79 -32.17
CA VAL A 468 8.16 -18.06 -31.27
C VAL A 468 8.90 -17.68 -29.99
N GLU A 469 9.56 -18.64 -29.35
CA GLU A 469 10.32 -18.42 -28.11
C GLU A 469 11.46 -17.40 -28.29
N ALA A 470 12.21 -17.51 -29.39
CA ALA A 470 13.26 -16.56 -29.72
C ALA A 470 12.72 -15.15 -29.97
N LEU A 471 11.56 -15.00 -30.62
CA LEU A 471 10.92 -13.71 -30.83
C LEU A 471 10.34 -13.14 -29.54
N GLN A 472 9.74 -13.97 -28.68
CA GLN A 472 9.31 -13.55 -27.35
C GLN A 472 10.49 -13.06 -26.50
N LYS A 473 11.63 -13.77 -26.53
CA LYS A 473 12.86 -13.36 -25.86
C LYS A 473 13.41 -12.04 -26.44
N LYS A 474 13.42 -11.89 -27.77
CA LYS A 474 13.82 -10.63 -28.43
C LYS A 474 12.89 -9.48 -28.05
N LEU A 475 11.58 -9.72 -27.99
CA LEU A 475 10.60 -8.71 -27.60
C LEU A 475 10.77 -8.31 -26.13
N ARG A 476 11.08 -9.26 -25.25
CA ARG A 476 11.42 -9.00 -23.85
C ARG A 476 12.70 -8.17 -23.73
N ILE A 477 13.76 -8.50 -24.48
CA ILE A 477 15.01 -7.72 -24.50
C ILE A 477 14.79 -6.34 -25.11
N HIS A 478 14.00 -6.24 -26.18
CA HIS A 478 13.66 -4.97 -26.83
C HIS A 478 12.87 -4.06 -25.90
N ALA A 479 11.90 -4.61 -25.16
CA ALA A 479 11.15 -3.89 -24.15
C ALA A 479 12.08 -3.23 -23.10
N LEU A 480 13.14 -3.93 -22.72
CA LEU A 480 14.14 -3.42 -21.76
C LEU A 480 15.04 -2.32 -22.33
N LYS A 481 15.14 -2.21 -23.66
CA LYS A 481 15.91 -1.17 -24.39
C LYS A 481 15.12 0.11 -24.66
N ALA A 482 13.92 0.27 -24.09
CA ALA A 482 13.16 1.52 -24.19
C ALA A 482 14.07 2.73 -23.86
N PRO A 483 14.17 3.75 -24.72
CA PRO A 483 15.04 4.90 -24.49
C PRO A 483 14.73 5.57 -23.16
N GLY A 484 15.77 5.92 -22.39
CA GLY A 484 15.61 6.73 -21.19
C GLY A 484 15.19 8.15 -21.58
N ILE A 485 14.17 8.68 -20.92
CA ILE A 485 13.58 9.98 -21.26
C ILE A 485 14.21 11.14 -20.47
N LEU A 486 14.97 10.83 -19.42
CA LEU A 486 15.56 11.81 -18.50
C LEU A 486 17.04 12.03 -18.82
N ASP A 487 17.41 13.30 -18.99
CA ASP A 487 18.77 13.81 -18.93
C ASP A 487 18.91 14.55 -17.58
N TYR A 488 19.38 13.83 -16.56
CA TYR A 488 19.98 14.51 -15.41
C TYR A 488 21.33 14.98 -15.93
N GLN A 489 21.73 16.25 -15.76
CA GLN A 489 22.91 16.87 -16.38
C GLN A 489 24.26 16.11 -16.24
N ASN A 490 24.32 14.94 -15.58
CA ASN A 490 25.44 14.01 -15.52
C ASN A 490 25.10 12.51 -15.78
N ASN A 491 23.90 12.15 -16.27
CA ASN A 491 23.37 10.80 -16.63
C ASN A 491 23.45 9.66 -15.57
N LYS A 492 24.18 9.87 -14.48
CA LYS A 492 24.55 8.87 -13.47
C LYS A 492 23.34 8.34 -12.70
N TYR A 493 22.42 9.22 -12.31
CA TYR A 493 21.28 8.84 -11.48
C TYR A 493 20.15 8.16 -12.26
N ALA A 494 19.93 8.54 -13.53
CA ALA A 494 19.01 7.82 -14.43
C ALA A 494 19.48 6.38 -14.69
N GLU A 495 20.77 6.18 -14.94
CA GLU A 495 21.33 4.83 -15.12
C GLU A 495 21.26 4.00 -13.84
N LEU A 496 21.57 4.58 -12.68
CA LEU A 496 21.44 3.92 -11.37
C LEU A 496 19.99 3.54 -11.08
N MET A 497 19.04 4.45 -11.30
CA MET A 497 17.61 4.20 -11.14
C MET A 497 17.10 3.12 -12.09
N ARG A 498 17.52 3.16 -13.36
CA ARG A 498 17.18 2.15 -14.34
C ARG A 498 17.71 0.78 -13.92
N LYS A 499 18.93 0.70 -13.42
CA LYS A 499 19.54 -0.54 -12.91
C LYS A 499 18.80 -1.08 -11.69
N GLU A 500 18.41 -0.21 -10.77
CA GLU A 500 17.71 -0.58 -9.54
C GLU A 500 16.24 -0.99 -9.83
N ILE A 501 15.51 -0.25 -10.66
CA ILE A 501 14.16 -0.63 -11.15
C ILE A 501 14.23 -1.93 -11.96
N TYR A 502 15.24 -2.10 -12.82
CA TYR A 502 15.49 -3.33 -13.56
C TYR A 502 15.73 -4.50 -12.60
N SER A 503 16.57 -4.32 -11.59
CA SER A 503 16.84 -5.35 -10.57
C SER A 503 15.59 -5.71 -9.77
N PHE A 504 14.74 -4.72 -9.45
CA PHE A 504 13.49 -4.92 -8.72
C PHE A 504 12.46 -5.66 -9.58
N ALA A 505 12.26 -5.24 -10.83
CA ALA A 505 11.37 -5.92 -11.77
C ALA A 505 11.85 -7.36 -12.10
N GLN A 506 13.16 -7.62 -12.07
CA GLN A 506 13.71 -8.97 -12.21
C GLN A 506 13.57 -9.82 -10.95
N SER A 507 13.50 -9.21 -9.77
CA SER A 507 13.40 -9.94 -8.51
C SER A 507 12.07 -10.67 -8.32
N GLY A 508 11.03 -10.31 -9.09
CA GLY A 508 9.70 -10.92 -9.00
C GLY A 508 8.91 -10.57 -7.73
N VAL A 509 9.47 -9.69 -6.88
CA VAL A 509 8.81 -9.20 -5.67
C VAL A 509 7.60 -8.35 -6.05
N ASP A 510 6.47 -8.56 -5.36
CA ASP A 510 5.26 -7.79 -5.56
C ASP A 510 5.56 -6.30 -5.35
N VAL A 511 5.32 -5.51 -6.40
CA VAL A 511 5.58 -4.06 -6.44
C VAL A 511 4.83 -3.34 -5.32
N ALA A 512 3.64 -3.79 -4.93
CA ALA A 512 2.89 -3.18 -3.84
C ALA A 512 3.48 -3.50 -2.45
N LYS A 513 4.07 -4.69 -2.25
CA LYS A 513 4.61 -5.13 -0.95
C LYS A 513 6.08 -4.80 -0.75
N GLY A 514 6.90 -4.81 -1.80
CA GLY A 514 8.35 -4.64 -1.71
C GLY A 514 8.87 -3.23 -1.96
N TRP A 515 8.05 -2.35 -2.55
CA TRP A 515 8.49 -1.02 -2.97
C TRP A 515 8.87 -0.12 -1.80
N GLY A 516 8.07 -0.08 -0.72
CA GLY A 516 8.36 0.75 0.46
C GLY A 516 9.72 0.42 1.10
N ALA A 517 10.00 -0.87 1.32
CA ALA A 517 11.28 -1.33 1.87
C ALA A 517 12.46 -1.05 0.94
N LYS A 518 12.27 -1.26 -0.38
CA LYS A 518 13.31 -1.01 -1.38
C LYS A 518 13.64 0.48 -1.51
N VAL A 519 12.61 1.33 -1.47
CA VAL A 519 12.75 2.80 -1.47
C VAL A 519 13.41 3.30 -0.19
N LYS A 520 13.05 2.75 0.98
CA LYS A 520 13.73 3.06 2.25
C LYS A 520 15.22 2.70 2.19
N ALA A 521 15.55 1.52 1.63
CA ALA A 521 16.92 1.10 1.41
C ALA A 521 17.66 2.00 0.41
N TRP A 522 17.01 2.48 -0.65
CA TRP A 522 17.60 3.45 -1.57
C TRP A 522 17.83 4.82 -0.91
N ASN A 523 16.88 5.29 -0.09
CA ASN A 523 17.02 6.54 0.64
C ASN A 523 18.20 6.47 1.63
N MET A 524 18.31 5.38 2.39
CA MET A 524 19.44 5.12 3.29
C MET A 524 20.79 5.03 2.55
N LYS A 525 20.80 4.44 1.35
CA LYS A 525 22.01 4.25 0.54
C LYS A 525 22.49 5.53 -0.15
N TRP A 526 21.58 6.42 -0.54
CA TRP A 526 21.89 7.56 -1.42
C TRP A 526 21.66 8.95 -0.80
N GLY A 527 21.12 9.03 0.43
CA GLY A 527 20.92 10.28 1.15
C GLY A 527 20.05 11.30 0.39
N ALA A 528 20.36 12.60 0.54
CA ALA A 528 19.64 13.78 0.00
C ALA A 528 19.18 13.75 -1.48
N ASN A 529 19.56 12.70 -2.22
CA ASN A 529 19.25 12.38 -3.61
C ASN A 529 17.96 11.52 -3.78
N ALA A 530 17.31 11.08 -2.70
CA ALA A 530 16.05 10.32 -2.78
C ALA A 530 14.89 11.11 -3.42
N GLY A 531 14.91 12.44 -3.33
CA GLY A 531 13.99 13.31 -4.08
C GLY A 531 14.12 13.15 -5.59
N ALA A 532 15.35 13.11 -6.12
CA ALA A 532 15.60 12.94 -7.57
C ALA A 532 15.15 11.56 -8.09
N ILE A 533 15.29 10.52 -7.25
CA ILE A 533 14.79 9.17 -7.49
C ILE A 533 13.26 9.17 -7.59
N THR A 534 12.59 9.72 -6.58
CA THR A 534 11.13 9.83 -6.51
C THR A 534 10.55 10.55 -7.72
N TRP A 535 11.13 11.69 -8.04
CA TRP A 535 10.69 12.53 -9.14
C TRP A 535 10.91 11.84 -10.49
N GLY A 536 12.01 11.11 -10.64
CA GLY A 536 12.25 10.26 -11.82
C GLY A 536 11.16 9.20 -12.02
N VAL A 537 10.65 8.58 -10.94
CA VAL A 537 9.56 7.59 -11.03
C VAL A 537 8.25 8.23 -11.47
N VAL A 538 7.85 9.37 -10.86
CA VAL A 538 6.62 10.08 -11.25
C VAL A 538 6.70 10.51 -12.72
N MET A 539 7.88 10.93 -13.17
CA MET A 539 8.10 11.37 -14.55
C MET A 539 8.06 10.21 -15.54
N LEU A 540 8.71 9.10 -15.21
CA LEU A 540 8.62 7.86 -15.99
C LEU A 540 7.17 7.37 -16.11
N ASN A 541 6.41 7.40 -15.01
CA ASN A 541 4.99 7.05 -15.02
C ASN A 541 4.20 7.97 -15.95
N PHE A 542 4.37 9.28 -15.83
CA PHE A 542 3.72 10.24 -16.73
C PHE A 542 4.03 9.95 -18.20
N ILE A 543 5.30 9.75 -18.53
CA ILE A 543 5.75 9.52 -19.90
C ILE A 543 5.23 8.19 -20.45
N ASN A 544 5.36 7.11 -19.69
CA ASN A 544 4.86 5.80 -20.11
C ASN A 544 3.36 5.84 -20.39
N THR A 545 2.61 6.64 -19.63
CA THR A 545 1.16 6.77 -19.80
C THR A 545 0.80 7.74 -20.93
N ALA A 546 1.56 8.82 -21.15
CA ALA A 546 1.24 9.85 -22.14
C ALA A 546 1.76 9.54 -23.55
N LEU A 547 2.89 8.81 -23.66
CA LEU A 547 3.66 8.73 -24.90
C LEU A 547 3.77 7.33 -25.52
N ILE A 548 3.44 6.27 -24.78
CA ILE A 548 3.51 4.87 -25.25
C ILE A 548 2.11 4.38 -25.59
#